data_AF-A0A4R5L440-F1
#
_entry.id   AF-A0A4R5L440-F1
#
_cell.length_a   1.000
_cell.length_b   1.000
_cell.length_c   1.000
_cell.angle_alpha   90.00
_cell.angle_beta   90.00
_cell.angle_gamma   90.00
#
_symmetry.space_group_name_H-M   'P 1'
#
loop_
_entity.id
_entity.type
_entity.pdbx_description
1 polymer ?
#
loop_
_entity_poly.entity_id
_entity_poly.type
_entity_poly.pdbx_seq_one_letter_code
_entity_poly.pdbx_strand_id
1 'polypeptide(L)'
;MKMRTVRLTDTTGLHSRDQHGFGFKRTIVLVAMLGLLATLFTLKITSGPEEVKRVAAKQDIAMITKALMLYHRDNGRYPTQEQGLRALTEKPTSDPVPFYWRDGGYLQRLPTDPWGNPYRYLNPGVHGEIDIFSYGADARQGGEGDDADIGSWE
;
A
#
# COMPACT_ATOMS: atom_id res chain seq x y z
N MET A 1 4.47 2.15 102.51
CA MET A 1 4.07 3.04 101.39
C MET A 1 4.23 2.20 100.12
N LYS A 2 3.24 1.52 99.55
CA LYS A 2 1.94 1.92 98.94
C LYS A 2 2.12 2.71 97.64
N MET A 3 1.38 2.24 96.62
CA MET A 3 1.04 2.86 95.33
C MET A 3 1.94 2.49 94.15
N ARG A 4 1.42 2.22 92.96
CA ARG A 4 0.06 1.93 92.47
C ARG A 4 0.27 1.40 91.05
N THR A 5 -0.50 0.40 90.69
CA THR A 5 -0.77 -0.02 89.31
C THR A 5 -1.13 1.14 88.39
N VAL A 6 -0.53 1.21 87.21
CA VAL A 6 -1.08 1.95 86.07
C VAL A 6 -1.15 0.99 84.88
N ARG A 7 -2.37 0.58 84.55
CA ARG A 7 -2.71 -0.02 83.26
C ARG A 7 -2.84 1.13 82.26
N LEU A 8 -2.20 1.01 81.11
CA LEU A 8 -2.51 1.81 79.93
C LEU A 8 -2.95 0.84 78.83
N THR A 9 -4.26 0.70 78.70
CA THR A 9 -4.91 0.18 77.50
C THR A 9 -4.93 1.30 76.48
N ASP A 10 -4.12 1.20 75.43
CA ASP A 10 -4.31 2.01 74.23
C ASP A 10 -4.75 1.11 73.09
N THR A 11 -6.03 1.24 72.76
CA THR A 11 -6.70 0.60 71.64
C THR A 11 -6.37 1.37 70.36
N THR A 12 -5.33 0.95 69.64
CA THR A 12 -5.11 1.42 68.26
C THR A 12 -6.06 0.71 67.32
N GLY A 13 -7.07 1.44 66.85
CA GLY A 13 -8.03 0.98 65.84
C GLY A 13 -7.34 0.65 64.51
N LEU A 14 -7.40 -0.62 64.12
CA LEU A 14 -7.00 -1.09 62.79
C LEU A 14 -8.03 -0.62 61.76
N HIS A 15 -7.61 0.22 60.82
CA HIS A 15 -8.38 0.52 59.61
C HIS A 15 -8.58 -0.77 58.81
N SER A 16 -9.83 -1.23 58.70
CA SER A 16 -10.22 -2.28 57.76
C SER A 16 -9.98 -1.78 56.34
N ARG A 17 -8.97 -2.34 55.68
CA ARG A 17 -8.85 -2.27 54.23
C ARG A 17 -9.99 -3.13 53.67
N ASP A 18 -10.96 -2.50 53.04
CA ASP A 18 -11.97 -3.18 52.23
C ASP A 18 -11.28 -3.86 51.05
N GLN A 19 -10.82 -5.09 51.29
CA GLN A 19 -10.39 -6.00 50.26
C GLN A 19 -11.65 -6.44 49.50
N HIS A 20 -12.05 -5.62 48.53
CA HIS A 20 -13.06 -5.99 47.56
C HIS A 20 -12.52 -7.19 46.77
N GLY A 21 -12.92 -8.38 47.22
CA GLY A 21 -12.56 -9.64 46.61
C GLY A 21 -12.98 -9.70 45.14
N PHE A 22 -12.10 -10.25 44.32
CA PHE A 22 -12.38 -10.61 42.93
C PHE A 22 -13.59 -11.56 42.87
N GLY A 23 -14.78 -11.01 42.65
CA GLY A 23 -15.99 -11.81 42.50
C GLY A 23 -16.03 -12.51 41.14
N PHE A 24 -16.28 -13.82 41.14
CA PHE A 24 -16.36 -14.66 39.94
C PHE A 24 -17.21 -14.06 38.80
N LYS A 25 -18.31 -13.38 39.16
CA LYS A 25 -19.23 -12.74 38.22
C LYS A 25 -18.56 -11.68 37.34
N ARG A 26 -17.59 -10.92 37.87
CA ARG A 26 -16.87 -9.88 37.12
C ARG A 26 -15.92 -10.48 36.08
N THR A 27 -15.21 -11.54 36.45
CA THR A 27 -14.29 -12.23 35.55
C THR A 27 -15.02 -12.91 34.40
N ILE A 28 -16.20 -13.51 34.66
CA ILE A 28 -17.04 -14.12 33.61
C ILE A 28 -17.48 -13.09 32.57
N VAL A 29 -17.94 -11.90 33.00
CA VAL A 29 -18.34 -10.82 32.09
C VAL A 29 -17.15 -10.31 31.26
N LEU A 30 -15.97 -10.18 31.87
CA LEU A 30 -14.76 -9.76 31.17
C LEU A 30 -14.33 -10.75 30.08
N VAL A 31 -14.31 -12.05 30.38
CA VAL A 31 -13.97 -13.10 29.41
C VAL A 31 -15.01 -13.18 28.29
N ALA A 32 -16.29 -12.98 28.60
CA ALA A 32 -17.36 -12.93 27.60
C ALA A 32 -17.19 -11.76 26.62
N MET A 33 -16.82 -10.56 27.11
CA MET A 33 -16.55 -9.40 26.24
C MET A 33 -15.28 -9.60 25.40
N LEU A 34 -14.23 -10.19 25.97
CA LEU A 34 -13.02 -10.52 25.22
C LEU A 34 -13.30 -11.57 24.12
N GLY A 35 -14.16 -12.55 24.38
CA GLY A 35 -14.60 -13.53 23.37
C GLY A 35 -15.38 -12.89 22.23
N LEU A 36 -16.31 -11.96 22.54
CA LEU A 36 -17.09 -11.23 21.54
C LEU A 36 -16.22 -10.29 20.69
N LEU A 37 -15.22 -9.65 21.30
CA LEU A 37 -14.27 -8.81 20.57
C LEU A 37 -13.31 -9.66 19.72
N ALA A 38 -12.87 -10.82 20.21
CA ALA A 38 -11.97 -11.71 19.49
C ALA A 38 -12.57 -12.20 18.14
N THR A 39 -13.89 -12.37 18.05
CA THR A 39 -14.57 -12.72 16.79
C THR A 39 -14.52 -11.63 15.71
N LEU A 40 -14.25 -10.37 16.06
CA LEU A 40 -14.13 -9.27 15.08
C LEU A 40 -12.72 -9.14 14.50
N PHE A 41 -11.70 -9.66 15.19
CA PHE A 41 -10.30 -9.60 14.76
C PHE A 41 -9.89 -10.70 13.76
N THR A 42 -10.77 -11.66 13.46
CA THR A 42 -10.50 -12.77 12.52
C THR A 42 -10.65 -12.40 11.05
N LEU A 43 -11.22 -11.22 10.73
CA LEU A 43 -11.24 -10.69 9.36
C LEU A 43 -9.84 -10.22 8.99
N LYS A 44 -8.94 -11.18 8.72
CA LYS A 44 -7.73 -10.94 7.97
C LYS A 44 -8.13 -10.34 6.63
N ILE A 45 -7.72 -9.10 6.39
CA ILE A 45 -7.62 -8.54 5.05
C ILE A 45 -6.62 -9.43 4.31
N THR A 46 -7.14 -10.37 3.51
CA THR A 46 -6.39 -11.26 2.62
C THR A 46 -6.40 -10.70 1.20
N SER A 47 -6.17 -9.41 1.02
CA SER A 47 -5.47 -9.02 -0.20
C SER A 47 -4.04 -9.51 -0.01
N GLY A 48 -3.74 -10.67 -0.60
CA GLY A 48 -2.38 -11.20 -0.59
C GLY A 48 -1.41 -10.14 -1.11
N PRO A 49 -0.12 -10.20 -0.74
CA PRO A 49 0.88 -9.27 -1.26
C PRO A 49 0.81 -9.11 -2.78
N GLU A 50 0.40 -10.16 -3.51
CA GLU A 50 0.30 -10.17 -4.97
C GLU A 50 -0.89 -9.37 -5.55
N GLU A 51 -2.06 -9.36 -4.90
CA GLU A 51 -3.18 -8.54 -5.39
C GLU A 51 -2.89 -7.05 -5.21
N VAL A 52 -2.22 -6.68 -4.11
CA VAL A 52 -1.75 -5.30 -3.88
C VAL A 52 -0.74 -4.89 -4.95
N LYS A 53 0.19 -5.78 -5.32
CA LYS A 53 1.13 -5.53 -6.42
C LYS A 53 0.39 -5.32 -7.74
N ARG A 54 -0.54 -6.19 -8.13
CA ARG A 54 -1.33 -5.99 -9.36
C ARG A 54 -2.03 -4.64 -9.41
N VAL A 55 -2.68 -4.25 -8.31
CA VAL A 55 -3.35 -2.94 -8.22
C VAL A 55 -2.36 -1.79 -8.37
N ALA A 56 -1.20 -1.87 -7.71
CA ALA A 56 -0.14 -0.87 -7.86
C ALA A 56 0.35 -0.80 -9.33
N ALA A 57 0.57 -1.95 -9.97
CA ALA A 57 0.97 -1.99 -11.37
C ALA A 57 -0.05 -1.33 -12.30
N LYS A 58 -1.35 -1.59 -12.10
CA LYS A 58 -2.44 -0.95 -12.86
C LYS A 58 -2.47 0.57 -12.63
N GLN A 59 -2.23 1.03 -11.41
CA GLN A 59 -2.17 2.46 -11.09
C GLN A 59 -1.00 3.15 -11.79
N ASP A 60 0.18 2.52 -11.78
CA ASP A 60 1.37 3.03 -12.45
C ASP A 60 1.18 3.09 -13.97
N ILE A 61 0.61 2.03 -14.57
CA ILE A 61 0.25 2.01 -16.00
C ILE A 61 -0.71 3.15 -16.30
N ALA A 62 -1.77 3.35 -15.51
CA ALA A 62 -2.72 4.43 -15.72
C ALA A 62 -2.06 5.82 -15.61
N MET A 63 -1.07 5.99 -14.73
CA MET A 63 -0.29 7.24 -14.61
C MET A 63 0.58 7.47 -15.85
N ILE A 64 1.29 6.43 -16.31
CA ILE A 64 2.13 6.48 -17.51
C ILE A 64 1.28 6.79 -18.75
N THR A 65 0.15 6.12 -18.92
CA THR A 65 -0.79 6.36 -20.03
C THR A 65 -1.25 7.82 -20.05
N LYS A 66 -1.62 8.39 -18.89
CA LYS A 66 -2.01 9.80 -18.80
C LYS A 66 -0.87 10.74 -19.19
N ALA A 67 0.37 10.44 -18.78
CA ALA A 67 1.54 11.22 -19.17
C ALA A 67 1.81 11.12 -20.69
N LEU A 68 1.61 9.95 -21.30
CA LEU A 68 1.72 9.75 -22.74
C LEU A 68 0.65 10.51 -23.52
N MET A 69 -0.61 10.51 -23.04
CA MET A 69 -1.68 11.31 -23.63
C MET A 69 -1.36 12.80 -23.56
N LEU A 70 -0.76 13.25 -22.46
CA LEU A 70 -0.31 14.63 -22.30
C LEU A 70 0.82 14.98 -23.27
N TYR A 71 1.80 14.09 -23.42
CA TYR A 71 2.86 14.21 -24.43
C TYR A 71 2.29 14.29 -25.83
N HIS A 72 1.34 13.41 -26.17
CA HIS A 72 0.68 13.39 -27.47
C HIS A 72 -0.10 14.66 -27.74
N ARG A 73 -0.84 15.16 -26.76
CA ARG A 73 -1.58 16.43 -26.90
C ARG A 73 -0.65 17.61 -27.16
N ASP A 74 0.46 17.69 -26.43
CA ASP A 74 1.37 18.82 -26.53
C ASP A 74 2.22 18.73 -27.83
N ASN A 75 2.63 17.53 -28.28
CA ASN A 75 3.52 17.32 -29.44
C ASN A 75 2.85 16.79 -30.71
N GLY A 76 1.55 16.47 -30.66
CA GLY A 76 0.77 15.86 -31.73
C GLY A 76 1.12 14.41 -32.05
N ARG A 77 1.95 13.74 -31.24
CA ARG A 77 2.38 12.34 -31.44
C ARG A 77 2.86 11.72 -30.14
N TYR A 78 2.77 10.40 -30.03
CA TYR A 78 3.43 9.68 -28.94
C TYR A 78 4.95 9.54 -29.21
N PRO A 79 5.76 9.28 -28.16
CA PRO A 79 7.17 8.94 -28.34
C PRO A 79 7.35 7.72 -29.24
N THR A 80 8.45 7.67 -30.00
CA THR A 80 8.73 6.48 -30.82
C THR A 80 9.15 5.29 -29.97
N GLN A 81 9.17 4.09 -30.55
CA GLN A 81 9.64 2.89 -29.84
C GLN A 81 11.08 3.04 -29.31
N GLU A 82 11.94 3.73 -30.05
CA GLU A 82 13.33 3.98 -29.68
C GLU A 82 13.46 5.02 -28.56
N GLN A 83 12.60 6.04 -28.57
CA GLN A 83 12.53 7.05 -27.49
C GLN A 83 11.97 6.43 -26.21
N GLY A 84 10.95 5.59 -26.34
CA GLY A 84 10.29 4.86 -25.27
C GLY A 84 9.71 5.76 -24.17
N LEU A 85 9.52 5.18 -22.99
CA LEU A 85 8.97 5.89 -21.83
C LEU A 85 9.92 6.97 -21.29
N ARG A 86 11.22 6.90 -21.59
CA ARG A 86 12.20 7.90 -21.15
C ARG A 86 11.89 9.29 -21.67
N ALA A 87 11.19 9.39 -22.81
CA ALA A 87 10.69 10.65 -23.37
C ALA A 87 9.76 11.42 -22.43
N LEU A 88 9.16 10.74 -21.44
CA LEU A 88 8.27 11.36 -20.45
C LEU A 88 9.05 12.08 -19.34
N THR A 89 10.30 11.71 -19.09
CA THR A 89 11.15 12.31 -18.05
C THR A 89 12.24 13.21 -18.62
N GLU A 90 12.79 12.83 -19.77
CA GLU A 90 13.91 13.51 -20.41
C GLU A 90 13.50 13.88 -21.83
N LYS A 91 13.84 15.09 -22.27
CA LYS A 91 13.54 15.53 -23.63
C LYS A 91 14.29 14.65 -24.65
N PRO A 92 13.60 13.97 -25.56
CA PRO A 92 14.25 13.20 -26.62
C PRO A 92 15.13 14.09 -27.49
N THR A 93 16.33 13.60 -27.79
CA THR A 93 17.25 14.20 -28.77
C THR A 93 17.26 13.44 -30.09
N SER A 94 16.67 12.25 -30.14
CA SER A 94 16.50 11.45 -31.35
C SER A 94 15.30 11.94 -32.15
N ASP A 95 15.40 11.85 -33.48
CA ASP A 95 14.32 12.24 -34.37
C ASP A 95 13.10 11.31 -34.23
N PRO A 96 11.88 11.84 -34.26
CA PRO A 96 11.53 13.27 -34.33
C PRO A 96 11.70 13.98 -32.98
N VAL A 97 12.46 15.07 -32.96
CA VAL A 97 12.65 15.88 -31.75
C VAL A 97 11.37 16.68 -31.44
N PRO A 98 10.76 16.53 -30.24
CA PRO A 98 9.53 17.23 -29.89
C PRO A 98 9.76 18.73 -29.68
N PHE A 99 9.00 19.55 -30.40
CA PHE A 99 9.10 21.01 -30.34
C PHE A 99 8.44 21.59 -29.09
N TYR A 100 7.28 21.06 -28.69
CA TYR A 100 6.47 21.53 -27.56
C TYR A 100 6.63 20.64 -26.32
N TRP A 101 7.79 19.99 -26.17
CA TRP A 101 8.09 19.21 -24.99
C TRP A 101 8.11 20.11 -23.76
N ARG A 102 7.35 19.74 -22.72
CA ARG A 102 7.20 20.55 -21.52
C ARG A 102 8.46 20.55 -20.66
N ASP A 103 8.96 21.72 -20.31
CA ASP A 103 10.06 21.87 -19.36
C ASP A 103 9.75 21.17 -18.02
N GLY A 104 10.65 20.27 -17.61
CA GLY A 104 10.46 19.41 -16.43
C GLY A 104 9.79 18.05 -16.70
N GLY A 105 9.37 17.79 -17.94
CA GLY A 105 8.81 16.51 -18.38
C GLY A 105 7.33 16.32 -18.06
N TYR A 106 6.84 15.13 -18.39
CA TYR A 106 5.48 14.66 -18.19
C TYR A 106 5.35 13.74 -16.96
N LEU A 107 6.47 13.19 -16.50
CA LEU A 107 6.63 12.40 -15.28
C LEU A 107 7.88 12.87 -14.55
N GLN A 108 7.83 12.90 -13.21
CA GLN A 108 9.01 13.23 -12.40
C GLN A 108 10.07 12.12 -12.45
N ARG A 109 9.61 10.87 -12.45
CA ARG A 109 10.44 9.67 -12.58
C ARG A 109 9.60 8.54 -13.18
N LEU A 110 10.24 7.63 -13.90
CA LEU A 110 9.58 6.40 -14.31
C LEU A 110 9.45 5.48 -13.09
N PRO A 111 8.25 5.02 -12.74
CA PRO A 111 8.10 3.95 -11.76
C PRO A 111 8.64 2.64 -12.36
N THR A 112 9.15 1.78 -11.48
CA THR A 112 9.36 0.36 -11.78
C THR A 112 8.13 -0.39 -11.34
N ASP A 113 7.83 -1.49 -12.00
CA ASP A 113 6.71 -2.32 -11.58
C ASP A 113 6.97 -2.93 -10.18
N PRO A 114 5.93 -3.48 -9.53
CA PRO A 114 6.02 -4.04 -8.19
C PRO A 114 6.93 -5.26 -8.03
N TRP A 115 7.35 -5.86 -9.15
CA TRP A 115 8.29 -6.99 -9.20
C TRP A 115 9.72 -6.52 -9.52
N GLY A 116 9.93 -5.21 -9.68
CA GLY A 116 11.23 -4.59 -9.91
C GLY A 116 11.64 -4.50 -11.38
N ASN A 117 10.75 -4.83 -12.32
CA ASN A 117 11.01 -4.75 -13.75
C ASN A 117 10.57 -3.37 -14.31
N PRO A 118 11.24 -2.88 -15.36
CA PRO A 118 10.79 -1.69 -16.05
C PRO A 118 9.53 -1.99 -16.89
N TYR A 119 8.58 -1.04 -16.89
CA TYR A 119 7.43 -1.11 -17.78
C TYR A 119 7.84 -1.17 -19.25
N ARG A 120 7.08 -1.96 -20.01
CA ARG A 120 7.22 -2.08 -21.46
C ARG A 120 6.29 -1.10 -22.15
N TYR A 121 6.78 -0.57 -23.26
CA TYR A 121 6.08 0.36 -24.12
C TYR A 121 6.13 -0.16 -25.53
N LEU A 122 5.00 -0.07 -26.22
CA LEU A 122 4.87 -0.46 -27.61
C LEU A 122 4.14 0.61 -28.40
N ASN A 123 4.77 1.06 -29.48
CA ASN A 123 4.19 2.00 -30.44
C ASN A 123 4.64 1.64 -31.87
N PRO A 124 3.72 1.25 -32.77
CA PRO A 124 2.27 1.17 -32.57
C PRO A 124 1.87 0.02 -31.63
N GLY A 125 0.85 0.25 -30.79
CA GLY A 125 0.29 -0.78 -29.90
C GLY A 125 -0.39 -1.92 -30.67
N VAL A 126 -0.56 -3.07 -30.02
CA VAL A 126 -1.32 -4.22 -30.54
C VAL A 126 -2.81 -4.05 -30.19
N HIS A 127 -3.12 -3.55 -29.00
CA HIS A 127 -4.49 -3.43 -28.49
C HIS A 127 -5.07 -2.01 -28.64
N GLY A 128 -4.24 -1.03 -28.99
CA GLY A 128 -4.64 0.35 -29.22
C GLY A 128 -3.56 1.14 -29.97
N GLU A 129 -3.61 2.47 -29.87
CA GLU A 129 -2.57 3.33 -30.47
C GLU A 129 -1.19 3.08 -29.84
N ILE A 130 -1.18 2.84 -28.53
CA ILE A 130 0.00 2.50 -27.73
C ILE A 130 -0.38 1.46 -26.69
N ASP A 131 0.57 0.59 -26.36
CA ASP A 131 0.41 -0.35 -25.27
C ASP A 131 1.49 -0.12 -24.21
N ILE A 132 1.08 -0.14 -22.94
CA ILE A 132 1.96 -0.10 -21.77
C ILE A 132 1.65 -1.30 -20.91
N PHE A 133 2.66 -2.09 -20.56
CA PHE A 133 2.43 -3.32 -19.82
C PHE A 133 3.62 -3.74 -18.95
N SER A 134 3.33 -4.58 -17.98
CA SER A 134 4.29 -5.35 -17.17
C SER A 134 4.02 -6.83 -17.37
N TYR A 135 5.09 -7.62 -17.39
CA TYR A 135 5.05 -9.08 -17.50
C TYR A 135 4.69 -9.78 -16.17
N GLY A 136 4.30 -9.04 -15.12
CA GLY A 136 4.00 -9.65 -13.83
C GLY A 136 5.23 -10.27 -13.14
N ALA A 137 4.99 -11.30 -12.32
CA ALA A 137 6.01 -11.87 -11.44
C ALA A 137 7.08 -12.70 -12.18
N ASP A 138 6.74 -13.32 -13.30
CA ASP A 138 7.64 -14.23 -14.03
C ASP A 138 8.55 -13.51 -15.04
N ALA A 139 8.29 -12.21 -15.27
CA ALA A 139 8.97 -11.36 -16.25
C ALA A 139 8.92 -11.91 -17.69
N ARG A 140 7.91 -12.71 -18.03
CA ARG A 140 7.69 -13.27 -19.36
C ARG A 140 6.33 -12.87 -19.90
N GLN A 141 6.21 -12.94 -21.22
CA GLN A 141 4.93 -12.72 -21.88
C GLN A 141 3.97 -13.88 -21.58
N GLY A 142 2.74 -13.56 -21.21
CA GLY A 142 1.68 -14.51 -20.93
C GLY A 142 1.46 -14.71 -19.43
N GLY A 143 1.40 -15.97 -18.99
CA GLY A 143 1.16 -16.33 -17.60
C GLY A 143 -0.32 -16.33 -17.18
N GLU A 144 -0.58 -16.91 -16.01
CA GLU A 144 -1.91 -16.91 -15.38
C GLU A 144 -1.78 -16.42 -13.93
N GLY A 145 -2.81 -15.78 -13.42
CA GLY A 145 -2.82 -15.30 -12.03
C GLY A 145 -1.77 -14.22 -11.77
N ASP A 146 -0.76 -14.53 -10.93
CA ASP A 146 0.31 -13.60 -10.52
C ASP A 146 1.37 -13.40 -11.61
N ASP A 147 1.46 -14.33 -12.55
CA ASP A 147 2.35 -14.29 -13.70
C ASP A 147 1.68 -13.64 -14.92
N ALA A 148 0.39 -13.29 -14.82
CA ALA A 148 -0.35 -12.71 -15.94
C ALA A 148 0.14 -11.31 -16.30
N ASP A 149 0.30 -11.06 -17.59
CA ASP A 149 0.57 -9.74 -18.16
C ASP A 149 -0.47 -8.71 -17.70
N ILE A 150 0.01 -7.55 -17.23
CA ILE A 150 -0.84 -6.42 -16.83
C ILE A 150 -0.60 -5.31 -17.81
N GLY A 151 -1.59 -5.00 -18.64
CA GLY A 151 -1.49 -4.02 -19.70
C GLY A 151 -2.51 -2.91 -19.63
N SER A 152 -2.28 -1.85 -20.41
CA SER A 152 -3.19 -0.71 -20.57
C SER A 152 -4.51 -1.05 -21.27
N TRP A 153 -4.65 -2.28 -21.77
CA TRP A 153 -5.84 -2.79 -22.46
C TRP A 153 -6.84 -3.49 -21.52
N GLU A 154 -6.45 -3.76 -20.28
CA GLU A 154 -7.35 -4.27 -19.22
C GLU A 154 -8.08 -3.13 -18.49
#